data_AF-A0A645GUD2-F1
#
_entry.id   AF-A0A645GUD2-F1
#
_cell.length_a   1.000
_cell.length_b   1.000
_cell.length_c   1.000
_cell.angle_alpha   90.00
_cell.angle_beta   90.00
_cell.angle_gamma   90.00
#
_symmetry.space_group_name_H-M   'P 1'
#
loop_
_entity.id
_entity.type
_entity.pdbx_description
1 polymer ?
#
loop_
_entity_poly.entity_id
_entity_poly.type
_entity_poly.pdbx_seq_one_letter_code
_entity_poly.pdbx_strand_id
1 'polypeptide(L)'
;MRGQGTTTIDMIKNVAESFVNGLVDIVEHNEENSFDVKMMSVKGIPPNMDDLITAVEEIKPAHLAYTIILLYNTHQYLKQFTHGQLSAFTHKQLREEDLS
;
A
#
# COMPACT_ATOMS: atom_id res chain seq x y z
N MET A 1 -13.00 -1.54 28.08
CA MET A 1 -13.76 -0.85 27.02
C MET A 1 -14.12 -1.88 25.96
N ARG A 2 -15.41 -2.16 25.75
CA ARG A 2 -15.91 -3.15 24.79
C ARG A 2 -16.81 -2.42 23.79
N GLY A 3 -16.56 -2.65 22.49
CA GLY A 3 -17.38 -2.16 21.39
C GLY A 3 -16.96 -0.79 20.86
N GLN A 4 -15.82 -0.70 20.16
CA GLN A 4 -15.73 0.29 19.10
C GLN A 4 -16.52 -0.26 17.92
N GLY A 5 -17.43 0.56 17.40
CA GLY A 5 -18.38 0.19 16.36
C GLY A 5 -17.67 -0.41 15.14
N THR A 6 -18.38 -1.27 14.43
CA THR A 6 -17.92 -2.02 13.25
C THR A 6 -17.02 -1.15 12.38
N THR A 7 -15.70 -1.31 12.48
CA THR A 7 -14.76 -0.66 11.57
C THR A 7 -15.11 -1.10 10.17
N THR A 8 -15.50 -0.17 9.32
CA THR A 8 -15.83 -0.46 7.92
C THR A 8 -14.55 -0.46 7.09
N ILE A 9 -14.57 -1.20 5.98
CA ILE A 9 -13.53 -1.17 4.95
C ILE A 9 -13.21 0.27 4.55
N ASP A 10 -14.23 1.10 4.37
CA ASP A 10 -14.09 2.51 4.00
C ASP A 10 -13.32 3.30 5.05
N MET A 11 -13.49 3.00 6.34
CA MET A 11 -12.72 3.64 7.40
C MET A 11 -11.24 3.27 7.31
N ILE A 12 -10.92 1.98 7.12
CA ILE A 12 -9.53 1.52 6.96
C ILE A 12 -8.90 2.15 5.72
N LYS A 13 -9.64 2.20 4.61
CA LYS A 13 -9.21 2.85 3.37
C LYS A 13 -8.89 4.32 3.59
N ASN A 14 -9.82 5.10 4.15
CA ASN A 14 -9.63 6.53 4.37
C ASN A 14 -8.44 6.84 5.28
N VAL A 15 -8.27 6.03 6.33
CA VAL A 15 -7.10 6.13 7.21
C VAL A 15 -5.83 5.87 6.41
N ALA A 16 -5.78 4.77 5.66
CA ALA A 16 -4.61 4.41 4.88
C ALA A 16 -4.23 5.47 3.83
N GLU A 17 -5.22 5.99 3.09
CA GLU A 17 -5.02 7.05 2.10
C GLU A 17 -4.48 8.34 2.73
N SER A 18 -4.95 8.70 3.94
CA SER A 18 -4.49 9.89 4.66
C SER A 18 -3.03 9.82 5.08
N PHE A 19 -2.54 8.62 5.40
CA PHE A 19 -1.12 8.42 5.69
C PHE A 19 -0.33 8.50 4.37
N VAL A 20 -0.63 7.66 3.39
CA VAL A 20 0.26 7.56 2.22
C VAL A 20 0.13 8.71 1.22
N ASN A 21 -0.80 9.65 1.44
CA ASN A 21 -1.14 10.74 0.51
C ASN A 21 -1.38 10.23 -0.91
N GLY A 22 -2.10 9.12 -1.01
CA GLY A 22 -2.27 8.37 -2.25
C GLY A 22 -3.46 7.44 -2.19
N LEU A 23 -3.79 6.86 -3.33
CA LEU A 23 -4.91 5.95 -3.48
C LEU A 23 -4.56 4.58 -2.90
N VAL A 24 -5.51 4.04 -2.13
CA VAL A 24 -5.43 2.71 -1.52
C VAL A 24 -6.69 1.93 -1.87
N ASP A 25 -6.53 0.64 -2.11
CA ASP A 25 -7.64 -0.29 -2.26
C ASP A 25 -7.63 -1.31 -1.12
N ILE A 26 -8.81 -1.70 -0.66
CA ILE A 26 -8.96 -2.70 0.41
C ILE A 26 -9.69 -3.90 -0.17
N VAL A 27 -9.08 -5.08 -0.07
CA VAL A 27 -9.65 -6.32 -0.59
C VAL A 27 -9.90 -7.29 0.57
N GLU A 28 -11.16 -7.61 0.82
CA GLU A 28 -11.53 -8.55 1.88
C GLU A 28 -11.39 -10.01 1.43
N HIS A 29 -10.88 -10.84 2.35
CA HIS A 29 -10.81 -12.29 2.23
C HIS A 29 -11.59 -12.91 3.39
N ASN A 30 -12.93 -12.88 3.27
CA ASN A 30 -13.84 -13.28 4.34
C ASN A 30 -13.62 -14.72 4.83
N GLU A 31 -13.27 -15.65 3.94
CA GLU A 31 -12.98 -17.05 4.29
C GLU A 31 -11.72 -17.19 5.17
N GLU A 32 -10.80 -16.24 5.07
CA GLU A 32 -9.52 -16.25 5.78
C GLU A 32 -9.52 -15.34 7.02
N ASN A 33 -10.62 -14.63 7.27
CA ASN A 33 -10.69 -13.55 8.27
C ASN A 33 -9.53 -12.55 8.08
N SER A 34 -9.31 -12.11 6.84
CA SER A 34 -8.22 -11.19 6.51
C SER A 34 -8.63 -10.16 5.46
N PHE A 35 -7.79 -9.14 5.27
CA PHE A 35 -7.91 -8.19 4.17
C PHE A 35 -6.55 -7.68 3.69
N ASP A 36 -6.47 -7.25 2.44
CA ASP A 36 -5.28 -6.60 1.88
C ASP A 36 -5.45 -5.09 1.85
N VAL A 37 -4.39 -4.37 2.19
CA VAL A 37 -4.23 -2.92 1.98
C VAL A 37 -3.31 -2.72 0.78
N LYS A 38 -3.89 -2.45 -0.39
CA LYS A 38 -3.17 -2.34 -1.66
C LYS A 38 -2.85 -0.89 -1.99
N MET A 39 -1.56 -0.56 -2.09
CA MET A 39 -1.10 0.73 -2.57
C MET A 39 -1.37 0.84 -4.08
N MET A 40 -2.11 1.87 -4.50
CA MET A 40 -2.51 2.04 -5.91
C MET A 40 -1.75 3.15 -6.62
N SER A 41 -1.30 4.18 -5.90
CA SER A 41 -0.57 5.31 -6.48
C SER A 41 0.81 5.57 -5.87
N VAL A 42 1.17 4.88 -4.78
CA VAL A 42 2.45 5.06 -4.09
C VAL A 42 3.34 3.88 -4.40
N LYS A 43 4.44 4.14 -5.12
CA LYS A 43 5.46 3.13 -5.44
C LYS A 43 6.49 3.04 -4.31
N GLY A 44 6.94 1.83 -4.01
CA GLY A 44 7.88 1.59 -2.93
C GLY A 44 7.27 1.64 -1.53
N ILE A 45 8.12 1.79 -0.52
CA ILE A 45 7.71 1.90 0.89
C ILE A 45 7.40 3.38 1.17
N PRO A 46 6.16 3.73 1.58
CA PRO A 46 5.83 5.09 2.00
C PRO A 46 6.68 5.51 3.21
N PRO A 47 7.08 6.79 3.31
CA PRO A 47 7.93 7.27 4.40
C PRO A 47 7.29 7.14 5.79
N ASN A 48 5.96 7.05 5.85
CA ASN A 48 5.18 6.91 7.07
C ASN A 48 4.50 5.54 7.21
N MET A 49 5.17 4.49 6.73
CA MET A 49 4.68 3.11 6.82
C MET A 49 4.43 2.67 8.27
N ASP A 50 5.30 3.04 9.22
CA ASP A 50 5.16 2.63 10.63
C ASP A 50 3.92 3.25 11.28
N ASP A 51 3.62 4.51 10.97
CA ASP A 51 2.42 5.20 11.44
C ASP A 51 1.16 4.58 10.83
N LEU A 52 1.21 4.23 9.54
CA LEU A 52 0.12 3.51 8.87
C LEU A 52 -0.16 2.16 9.55
N ILE A 53 0.89 1.36 9.79
CA ILE A 53 0.77 0.06 10.45
C ILE A 53 0.11 0.23 11.82
N THR A 54 0.60 1.19 12.61
CA THR A 54 0.06 1.49 13.94
C THR A 54 -1.43 1.86 13.86
N ALA A 55 -1.80 2.75 12.94
CA ALA A 55 -3.18 3.18 12.78
C ALA A 55 -4.11 2.04 12.32
N VAL A 56 -3.66 1.18 11.40
CA VAL A 56 -4.43 0.01 10.94
C VAL A 56 -4.61 -0.99 12.10
N GLU A 57 -3.57 -1.24 12.90
CA GLU A 57 -3.66 -2.11 14.08
C GLU A 57 -4.66 -1.59 15.13
N GLU A 58 -4.71 -0.28 15.34
CA GLU A 58 -5.62 0.34 16.32
C GLU A 58 -7.09 0.22 15.92
N ILE A 59 -7.39 0.38 14.62
CA ILE A 59 -8.77 0.42 14.13
C ILE A 59 -9.29 -0.94 13.67
N LYS A 60 -8.42 -1.88 13.27
CA LYS A 60 -8.88 -3.15 12.72
C LYS A 60 -9.60 -3.98 13.80
N PRO A 61 -10.61 -4.78 13.43
CA PRO A 61 -11.14 -5.79 14.33
C PRO A 61 -10.04 -6.75 14.80
N ALA A 62 -10.00 -7.04 16.10
CA ALA A 62 -8.92 -7.83 16.70
C ALA A 62 -8.72 -9.23 16.10
N HIS A 63 -9.77 -9.79 15.49
CA HIS A 63 -9.77 -11.13 14.89
C HIS A 63 -9.37 -11.14 13.41
N LEU A 64 -9.23 -9.99 12.76
CA LEU A 64 -8.82 -9.91 11.36
C LEU A 64 -7.30 -9.78 11.21
N ALA A 65 -6.72 -10.59 10.34
CA ALA A 65 -5.36 -10.42 9.84
C ALA A 65 -5.36 -9.40 8.68
N TYR A 66 -4.19 -8.86 8.33
CA TYR A 66 -4.06 -8.06 7.12
C TYR A 66 -2.67 -8.15 6.50
N THR A 67 -2.59 -7.80 5.22
CA THR A 67 -1.35 -7.69 4.46
C THR A 67 -1.28 -6.33 3.77
N ILE A 68 -0.13 -5.65 3.84
CA ILE A 68 0.11 -4.45 3.04
C ILE A 68 0.80 -4.86 1.73
N ILE A 69 0.18 -4.52 0.61
CA ILE A 69 0.69 -4.82 -0.73
C ILE A 69 1.20 -3.52 -1.36
N LEU A 70 2.50 -3.52 -1.69
CA LEU A 70 3.19 -2.38 -2.25
C LEU A 70 3.22 -2.41 -3.77
N LEU A 71 3.16 -1.23 -4.38
CA LEU A 71 3.29 -1.06 -5.82
C LEU A 71 4.76 -0.87 -6.21
N TYR A 72 5.20 -1.53 -7.28
CA TYR A 72 6.54 -1.39 -7.83
C TYR A 72 6.52 -1.39 -9.36
N ASN A 73 7.58 -0.84 -9.96
CA ASN A 73 7.80 -1.00 -11.39
C ASN A 73 8.13 -2.46 -11.72
N THR A 74 7.46 -2.98 -12.75
CA THR A 74 7.75 -4.32 -13.28
C THR A 74 8.82 -4.25 -14.34
N HIS A 75 9.51 -5.37 -14.58
CA HIS A 75 10.42 -5.46 -15.73
C HIS A 75 9.71 -5.19 -17.06
N GLN A 76 8.44 -5.56 -17.18
CA GLN A 76 7.65 -5.26 -18.36
C GLN A 76 7.44 -3.75 -18.55
N TYR A 77 7.15 -3.00 -17.49
CA TYR A 77 7.11 -1.54 -17.53
C TYR A 77 8.45 -0.95 -17.95
N LEU A 78 9.56 -1.44 -17.41
CA LEU A 78 10.90 -0.91 -17.74
C LEU A 78 11.34 -1.19 -19.18
N LYS A 79 10.81 -2.23 -19.84
CA LYS A 79 11.14 -2.59 -21.23
C LYS A 79 10.77 -1.52 -22.26
N GLN A 80 9.92 -0.56 -21.91
CA GLN A 80 9.59 0.55 -22.82
C GLN A 80 10.73 1.58 -22.96
N PHE A 81 11.70 1.56 -22.04
CA PHE A 81 12.86 2.45 -22.05
C PHE A 81 14.09 1.75 -22.61
N THR A 82 14.97 2.52 -23.26
CA THR A 82 16.29 2.04 -23.68
C THR A 82 17.23 1.90 -22.49
N HIS A 83 18.26 1.06 -22.63
CA HIS A 83 19.29 0.92 -21.60
C HIS A 83 19.99 2.26 -21.29
N GLY A 84 20.22 3.09 -22.30
CA GLY A 84 20.79 4.43 -22.12
C GLY A 84 19.93 5.35 -21.27
N GLN A 85 18.61 5.36 -21.49
CA GLN A 85 17.66 6.13 -20.67
C GLN A 85 17.64 5.66 -19.21
N LEU A 86 17.61 4.34 -18.98
CA LEU A 86 17.58 3.79 -17.63
C LEU A 86 18.89 3.99 -16.87
N SER A 87 20.02 4.18 -17.57
CA SER A 87 21.34 4.40 -16.95
C SER A 87 21.45 5.71 -16.14
N ALA A 88 20.52 6.66 -16.35
CA ALA A 88 20.42 7.88 -15.56
C ALA A 88 19.82 7.67 -14.16
N PHE A 89 19.24 6.50 -13.89
CA PHE A 89 18.53 6.19 -12.65
C PHE A 89 19.25 5.09 -11.87
N THR A 90 19.21 5.18 -10.55
CA THR A 90 19.66 4.06 -9.70
C THR A 90 18.65 2.92 -9.74
N HIS A 91 19.09 1.71 -9.38
CA HIS A 91 18.18 0.55 -9.25
C HIS A 91 16.99 0.81 -8.31
N LYS A 92 17.16 1.62 -7.27
CA LYS A 92 16.07 2.00 -6.35
C LYS A 92 15.03 2.85 -7.07
N GLN A 93 15.47 3.89 -7.78
CA GLN A 93 14.58 4.77 -8.56
C GLN A 93 13.84 3.98 -9.64
N LEU A 94 14.55 3.11 -10.36
CA LEU A 94 13.93 2.24 -11.36
C LEU A 94 12.83 1.34 -10.78
N ARG A 95 12.96 0.93 -9.53
CA ARG A 95 12.01 0.06 -8.84
C ARG A 95 10.82 0.84 -8.26
N GLU A 96 11.06 2.07 -7.79
CA GLU A 96 10.17 2.78 -6.86
C GLU A 96 9.67 4.14 -7.34
N GLU A 97 10.14 4.68 -8.46
CA GLU A 97 9.77 6.03 -8.93
C GLU A 97 8.98 5.98 -10.24
N ASP A 98 8.29 7.09 -10.54
CA ASP A 98 7.78 7.35 -11.88
C ASP A 98 8.95 7.77 -12.78
N LEU A 99 9.01 7.20 -13.98
CA LEU A 99 10.12 7.36 -14.94
C LEU A 99 9.67 8.11 -16.21
N SER A 100 8.51 8.77 -16.14
CA SER A 100 7.92 9.56 -17.22
C SER A 100 8.62 10.90 -17.48
#